data_AF-A0A5C2M458-F1
#
_entry.id   AF-A0A5C2M458-F1
#
_cell.length_a   1.000
_cell.length_b   1.000
_cell.length_c   1.000
_cell.angle_alpha   90.00
_cell.angle_beta   90.00
_cell.angle_gamma   90.00
#
_symmetry.space_group_name_H-M   'P 1'
#
loop_
_entity.id
_entity.type
_entity.pdbx_description
1 polymer ?
#
loop_
_entity_poly.entity_id
_entity_poly.type
_entity_poly.pdbx_seq_one_letter_code
_entity_poly.pdbx_strand_id
1 'polypeptide(L)'
;MKAINDGEVLFEVREGIGSFTPEERAAAIQRRILQVAEDEDIPVESITIKRVGDRDNVSVVQDNRPLVTITKADVGDRLETQEEIAIELAQPIREAITRYRQDRVPQNLLKNIANCPQ
;
A
#
# COMPACT_ATOMS: atom_id res chain seq x y z
N MET A 1 10.26 8.12 10.00
CA MET A 1 9.20 7.28 10.59
C MET A 1 8.88 6.12 9.66
N LYS A 2 8.35 4.99 10.15
CA LYS A 2 8.07 3.80 9.32
C LYS A 2 6.56 3.59 9.15
N ALA A 3 6.11 3.38 7.92
CA ALA A 3 4.78 2.83 7.64
C ALA A 3 4.86 1.30 7.72
N ILE A 4 3.94 0.68 8.47
CA ILE A 4 3.96 -0.76 8.78
C ILE A 4 2.62 -1.37 8.40
N ASN A 5 2.60 -2.57 7.83
CA ASN A 5 1.39 -3.40 7.70
C ASN A 5 1.67 -4.81 8.22
N ASP A 6 0.80 -5.33 9.10
CA ASP A 6 0.95 -6.65 9.75
C ASP A 6 2.37 -6.95 10.31
N GLY A 7 3.04 -5.92 10.84
CA GLY A 7 4.39 -6.02 11.42
C GLY A 7 5.54 -5.86 10.42
N GLU A 8 5.26 -5.76 9.13
CA GLU A 8 6.26 -5.55 8.08
C GLU A 8 6.43 -4.06 7.76
N VAL A 9 7.67 -3.57 7.77
CA VAL A 9 7.98 -2.18 7.40
C VAL A 9 7.84 -2.04 5.89
N LEU A 10 6.81 -1.31 5.46
CA LEU A 10 6.55 -1.08 4.04
C LEU A 10 7.34 0.10 3.50
N PHE A 11 7.55 1.16 4.29
CA PHE A 11 8.18 2.38 3.79
C PHE A 11 8.74 3.26 4.91
N GLU A 12 9.90 3.87 4.67
CA GLU A 12 10.42 4.93 5.53
C GLU A 12 9.95 6.31 5.02
N VAL A 13 9.15 6.98 5.85
CA VAL A 13 8.68 8.35 5.66
C VAL A 13 9.69 9.30 6.30
N ARG A 14 10.40 10.08 5.48
CA ARG A 14 11.47 10.98 5.95
C ARG A 14 11.00 12.40 6.22
N GLU A 15 9.96 12.84 5.52
CA GLU A 15 9.37 14.17 5.69
C GLU A 15 7.85 14.09 5.77
N GLY A 16 7.27 15.09 6.44
CA GLY A 16 5.86 15.41 6.35
C GLY A 16 5.45 15.93 4.96
N ILE A 17 4.15 16.07 4.72
CA ILE A 17 3.62 16.73 3.52
C ILE A 17 2.50 17.68 3.93
N GLY A 18 2.61 18.96 3.57
CA GLY A 18 1.61 19.96 3.96
C GLY A 18 1.60 20.18 5.47
N SER A 19 0.45 19.91 6.12
CA SER A 19 0.30 20.01 7.57
C SER A 19 0.67 18.72 8.32
N PHE A 20 0.93 17.62 7.61
CA PHE A 20 1.20 16.32 8.23
C PHE A 20 2.66 16.25 8.68
N THR A 21 2.90 15.79 9.92
CA THR A 21 4.24 15.36 10.34
C THR A 21 4.64 14.04 9.63
N PRO A 22 5.92 13.64 9.65
CA PRO A 22 6.34 12.33 9.13
C PRO A 22 5.54 11.16 9.75
N GLU A 23 5.20 11.27 11.03
CA GLU A 23 4.39 10.29 11.76
C GLU A 23 2.95 10.23 11.28
N GLU A 24 2.31 11.38 11.18
CA GLU A 24 0.93 11.47 10.69
C GLU A 24 0.84 10.98 9.24
N ARG A 25 1.86 11.27 8.43
CA ARG A 25 1.93 10.78 7.05
C ARG A 25 2.09 9.25 7.00
N ALA A 26 2.95 8.66 7.83
CA ALA A 26 3.10 7.21 7.92
C ALA A 26 1.79 6.53 8.35
N ALA A 27 1.10 7.09 9.37
CA ALA A 27 -0.20 6.59 9.81
C ALA A 27 -1.27 6.71 8.72
N ALA A 28 -1.28 7.82 7.96
CA ALA A 28 -2.20 8.00 6.85
C ALA A 28 -1.95 7.01 5.71
N ILE A 29 -0.69 6.71 5.39
CA ILE A 29 -0.33 5.67 4.42
C ILE A 29 -0.88 4.31 4.88
N GLN A 30 -0.60 3.92 6.13
CA GLN A 30 -1.06 2.65 6.68
C GLN A 30 -2.60 2.54 6.63
N ARG A 31 -3.32 3.60 7.03
CA ARG A 31 -4.78 3.63 6.98
C ARG A 31 -5.32 3.43 5.57
N ARG A 32 -4.71 4.06 4.55
CA ARG A 32 -5.18 3.91 3.16
C ARG A 32 -4.95 2.50 2.63
N ILE A 33 -3.79 1.90 2.94
CA ILE A 33 -3.51 0.50 2.56
C ILE A 33 -4.52 -0.43 3.23
N LEU A 34 -4.80 -0.24 4.53
CA LEU A 34 -5.80 -1.02 5.26
C LEU A 34 -7.20 -0.89 4.66
N GLN A 35 -7.63 0.32 4.29
CA GLN A 35 -8.92 0.54 3.63
C GLN A 35 -9.05 -0.21 2.31
N VAL A 36 -7.98 -0.27 1.51
CA VAL A 36 -7.96 -1.09 0.29
C VAL A 36 -7.95 -2.58 0.61
N ALA A 37 -7.27 -2.97 1.68
CA ALA A 37 -7.20 -4.38 2.10
C ALA A 37 -8.56 -4.91 2.57
N GLU A 38 -9.31 -4.10 3.30
CA GLU A 38 -10.65 -4.40 3.83
C GLU A 38 -11.73 -4.49 2.73
N ASP A 39 -11.54 -3.80 1.61
CA ASP A 39 -12.47 -3.79 0.49
C ASP A 39 -12.07 -4.85 -0.57
N GLU A 40 -12.69 -6.03 -0.50
CA GLU A 40 -12.41 -7.15 -1.41
C GLU A 40 -12.83 -6.88 -2.87
N ASP A 41 -13.73 -5.91 -3.11
CA ASP A 41 -14.16 -5.54 -4.46
C ASP A 41 -13.06 -4.77 -5.22
N ILE A 42 -12.05 -4.25 -4.52
CA ILE A 42 -10.89 -3.60 -5.13
C ILE A 42 -9.87 -4.68 -5.54
N PRO A 43 -9.62 -4.88 -6.85
CA PRO A 43 -8.61 -5.83 -7.29
C PRO A 43 -7.21 -5.31 -6.95
N VAL A 44 -6.33 -6.19 -6.47
CA VAL A 44 -4.95 -5.84 -6.09
C VAL A 44 -4.16 -5.31 -7.30
N GLU A 45 -4.53 -5.76 -8.50
CA GLU A 45 -3.97 -5.35 -9.78
C GLU A 45 -4.31 -3.90 -10.15
N SER A 46 -5.33 -3.28 -9.53
CA SER A 46 -5.63 -1.84 -9.70
C SER A 46 -4.60 -0.93 -9.05
N ILE A 47 -3.72 -1.49 -8.22
CA ILE A 47 -2.62 -0.76 -7.60
C ILE A 47 -1.54 -0.55 -8.64
N THR A 48 -1.35 0.71 -9.03
CA THR A 48 -0.44 1.13 -10.12
C THR A 48 0.44 2.28 -9.69
N ILE A 49 1.39 2.66 -10.54
CA ILE A 49 2.27 3.80 -10.31
C ILE A 49 1.87 4.93 -11.25
N LYS A 50 1.72 6.13 -10.72
CA LYS A 50 1.39 7.33 -11.49
C LYS A 50 2.17 8.54 -10.99
N ARG A 51 2.45 9.47 -11.89
CA ARG A 51 2.81 10.85 -11.53
C ARG A 51 1.55 11.59 -11.12
N VAL A 52 1.60 12.31 -10.01
CA VAL A 52 0.44 12.97 -9.42
C VAL A 52 0.77 14.37 -8.92
N GLY A 53 -0.14 15.30 -9.20
CA GLY A 53 -0.05 16.71 -8.82
C GLY A 53 0.94 17.52 -9.65
N ASP A 54 1.00 18.83 -9.35
CA ASP A 54 1.75 19.80 -10.17
C ASP A 54 3.28 19.74 -9.99
N ARG A 55 3.77 18.94 -9.03
CA ARG A 55 5.20 18.82 -8.71
C ARG A 55 5.86 17.57 -9.31
N ASP A 56 5.18 16.85 -10.20
CA ASP A 56 5.66 15.62 -10.83
C ASP A 56 6.10 14.52 -9.84
N ASN A 57 5.49 14.48 -8.65
CA ASN A 57 5.79 13.42 -7.69
C ASN A 57 5.25 12.08 -8.19
N VAL A 58 6.03 11.02 -8.00
CA VAL A 58 5.59 9.65 -8.28
C VAL A 58 4.83 9.11 -7.08
N SER A 59 3.71 8.43 -7.31
CA SER A 59 2.93 7.78 -6.27
C SER A 59 2.53 6.37 -6.67
N VAL A 60 2.44 5.50 -5.66
CA VAL A 60 1.66 4.27 -5.73
C VAL A 60 0.20 4.64 -5.45
N VAL A 61 -0.68 4.29 -6.38
CA VAL A 61 -2.10 4.67 -6.37
C VAL A 61 -2.99 3.44 -6.49
N GLN A 62 -4.17 3.52 -5.90
CA GLN A 62 -5.31 2.67 -6.25
C GLN A 62 -6.16 3.49 -7.22
N ASP A 63 -6.22 3.10 -8.50
CA ASP A 63 -6.76 3.91 -9.60
C ASP A 63 -6.19 5.34 -9.66
N ASN A 64 -6.89 6.32 -9.08
CA ASN A 64 -6.47 7.73 -9.01
C ASN A 64 -6.32 8.23 -7.56
N ARG A 65 -6.43 7.34 -6.57
CA ARG A 65 -6.31 7.65 -5.14
C ARG A 65 -4.91 7.31 -4.65
N PRO A 66 -4.10 8.28 -4.18
CA PRO A 66 -2.76 8.00 -3.69
C PRO A 66 -2.77 7.14 -2.43
N LEU A 67 -2.07 6.00 -2.46
CA LEU A 67 -1.77 5.21 -1.28
C LEU A 67 -0.49 5.73 -0.63
N VAL A 68 0.55 5.90 -1.45
CA VAL A 68 1.85 6.46 -1.07
C VAL A 68 2.28 7.45 -2.15
N THR A 69 2.56 8.70 -1.75
CA THR A 69 3.25 9.66 -2.61
C THR A 69 4.71 9.71 -2.18
N ILE A 70 5.63 9.41 -3.10
CA ILE A 70 7.08 9.48 -2.85
C ILE A 70 7.52 10.91 -3.13
N THR A 71 8.07 11.58 -2.13
CA THR A 71 8.64 12.93 -2.26
C THR A 71 10.14 12.86 -2.51
N LYS A 72 10.75 13.97 -2.92
CA LYS A 72 12.21 14.06 -3.04
C LYS A 72 12.93 13.80 -1.71
N ALA A 73 12.34 14.19 -0.58
CA ALA A 73 12.93 13.95 0.74
C ALA A 73 12.93 12.46 1.13
N ASP A 74 11.97 11.67 0.64
CA ASP A 74 11.94 10.23 0.90
C ASP A 74 13.04 9.48 0.13
N VAL A 75 13.45 10.00 -1.03
CA VAL A 75 14.64 9.51 -1.74
C VAL A 75 15.90 9.81 -0.91
N GLY A 76 15.99 11.02 -0.35
CA GLY A 76 17.18 11.50 0.35
C GLY A 76 18.43 11.43 -0.54
N ASP A 77 19.51 10.84 -0.04
CA ASP A 77 20.78 10.67 -0.77
C ASP A 77 20.86 9.34 -1.56
N ARG A 78 19.75 8.61 -1.71
CA ARG A 78 19.71 7.38 -2.52
C ARG A 78 20.01 7.71 -3.98
N LEU A 79 20.66 6.78 -4.69
CA LEU A 79 20.89 6.89 -6.14
C LEU A 79 19.62 6.63 -6.96
N GLU A 80 18.61 6.03 -6.34
CA GLU A 80 17.34 5.68 -6.97
C GLU A 80 16.44 6.91 -7.18
N THR A 81 15.70 6.88 -8.28
CA THR A 81 14.64 7.83 -8.59
C THR A 81 13.38 7.55 -7.80
N GLN A 82 12.47 8.54 -7.72
CA GLN A 82 11.14 8.34 -7.12
C GLN A 82 10.36 7.21 -7.80
N GLU A 83 10.59 6.99 -9.10
CA GLU A 83 9.95 5.91 -9.88
C GLU A 83 10.47 4.54 -9.46
N GLU A 84 11.78 4.39 -9.30
CA GLU A 84 12.40 3.14 -8.84
C GLU A 84 11.94 2.78 -7.42
N ILE A 85 11.89 3.76 -6.53
CA ILE A 85 11.33 3.56 -5.18
C ILE A 85 9.84 3.17 -5.26
N ALA A 86 9.05 3.80 -6.14
CA ALA A 86 7.64 3.44 -6.29
C ALA A 86 7.46 2.00 -6.80
N ILE A 87 8.33 1.54 -7.71
CA ILE A 87 8.37 0.16 -8.20
C ILE A 87 8.72 -0.81 -7.07
N GLU A 88 9.73 -0.47 -6.26
CA GLU A 88 10.14 -1.23 -5.09
C GLU A 88 8.99 -1.38 -4.08
N LEU A 89 8.17 -0.34 -3.90
CA LEU A 89 7.07 -0.33 -2.93
C LEU A 89 5.77 -0.98 -3.43
N ALA A 90 5.49 -0.90 -4.73
CA ALA A 90 4.21 -1.35 -5.27
C ALA A 90 3.98 -2.84 -4.98
N GLN A 91 5.02 -3.66 -5.10
CA GLN A 91 4.87 -5.10 -4.91
C GLN A 91 4.66 -5.52 -3.45
N PRO A 92 5.47 -5.08 -2.47
CA PRO A 92 5.20 -5.32 -1.05
C PRO A 92 3.80 -4.86 -0.61
N ILE A 93 3.30 -3.73 -1.13
CA ILE A 93 1.94 -3.26 -0.83
C ILE A 93 0.89 -4.26 -1.33
N ARG A 94 1.02 -4.75 -2.57
CA ARG A 94 0.11 -5.77 -3.14
C ARG A 94 0.15 -7.06 -2.33
N GLU A 95 1.34 -7.51 -1.96
CA GLU A 95 1.53 -8.72 -1.15
C GLU A 95 0.92 -8.58 0.25
N ALA A 96 1.12 -7.44 0.90
CA ALA A 96 0.58 -7.17 2.22
C ALA A 96 -0.97 -7.13 2.20
N ILE A 97 -1.57 -6.55 1.16
CA ILE A 97 -3.03 -6.59 0.96
C ILE A 97 -3.52 -8.03 0.71
N THR A 98 -2.81 -8.77 -0.16
CA THR A 98 -3.16 -10.16 -0.47
C THR A 98 -3.13 -11.04 0.78
N ARG A 99 -2.07 -10.89 1.61
CA ARG A 99 -1.91 -11.59 2.88
C ARG A 99 -3.01 -11.21 3.87
N TYR A 100 -3.27 -9.92 4.04
CA TYR A 100 -4.35 -9.41 4.90
C TYR A 100 -5.70 -10.06 4.58
N ARG A 101 -6.01 -10.20 3.28
CA ARG A 101 -7.25 -10.86 2.80
C ARG A 101 -7.22 -12.35 3.08
N GLN A 102 -6.15 -13.05 2.71
CA GLN A 102 -6.00 -14.51 2.94
C GLN A 102 -6.16 -14.90 4.41
N ASP A 103 -5.59 -14.13 5.33
CA ASP A 103 -5.68 -14.39 6.78
C ASP A 103 -7.10 -14.19 7.32
N ARG A 104 -7.94 -13.43 6.62
CA ARG A 104 -9.34 -13.13 6.99
C ARG A 104 -10.37 -13.88 6.15
N VAL A 105 -9.97 -14.56 5.07
CA VAL A 105 -10.84 -15.53 4.40
C VAL A 105 -11.17 -16.60 5.44
N PRO A 106 -12.43 -16.77 5.87
CA PRO A 106 -12.75 -17.81 6.81
C PRO A 106 -12.42 -19.16 6.16
N GLN A 107 -11.73 -20.02 6.90
CA GLN A 107 -11.48 -21.43 6.57
C GLN A 107 -12.76 -22.22 6.18
N ASN A 108 -13.94 -21.59 6.25
CA ASN A 108 -15.24 -22.10 5.89
C ASN A 108 -15.47 -22.28 4.37
N LEU A 109 -14.65 -21.70 3.49
CA LEU A 109 -14.68 -22.06 2.05
C LEU A 109 -14.33 -23.55 1.82
N LEU A 110 -13.55 -24.16 2.72
CA LEU A 110 -13.21 -25.59 2.68
C LEU A 110 -14.28 -26.52 3.26
N LYS A 111 -15.33 -25.99 3.92
CA LYS A 111 -16.44 -26.83 4.45
C LYS A 111 -17.54 -27.12 3.42
N ASN A 112 -17.59 -26.38 2.31
CA ASN A 112 -18.63 -26.56 1.30
C ASN A 112 -18.29 -27.58 0.19
N ILE A 113 -17.13 -28.24 0.27
CA ILE A 113 -16.78 -29.39 -0.60
C ILE A 113 -16.91 -30.75 0.11
N ALA A 114 -17.30 -30.79 1.38
CA ALA A 114 -17.46 -32.05 2.14
C ALA A 114 -18.92 -32.43 2.43
N ASN A 115 -19.90 -31.73 1.86
CA ASN A 115 -21.32 -32.10 1.97
C ASN A 115 -22.00 -32.03 0.59
N CYS A 116 -21.81 -33.07 -0.21
CA CYS A 116 -22.76 -33.42 -1.27
C CYS A 116 -23.53 -34.67 -0.78
N PRO A 117 -24.87 -34.60 -0.60
CA PRO A 117 -25.66 -35.72 -0.13
C PRO A 117 -26.12 -36.65 -1.27
N GLN A 118 -26.31 -37.91 -0.86
CA GLN A 118 -26.81 -39.12 -1.56
C GLN A 118 -25.76 -39.96 -2.31
#